data_AF-A0A3D0L946-F1
#
_entry.id   AF-A0A3D0L946-F1
#
_cell.length_a   1.000
_cell.length_b   1.000
_cell.length_c   1.000
_cell.angle_alpha   90.00
_cell.angle_beta   90.00
_cell.angle_gamma   90.00
#
_symmetry.space_group_name_H-M   'P 1'
#
loop_
_entity.id
_entity.type
_entity.pdbx_description
1 polymer ?
#
loop_
_entity_poly.entity_id
_entity_poly.type
_entity_poly.pdbx_seq_one_letter_code
_entity_poly.pdbx_strand_id
1 'polypeptide(L)'
;MTKKIVLIFIAILFSTKFFWGVKPIEESKIERMRKIKKGTTYTEIVSLFGEPDEELGSGLVIVGYNFPESQIVLHFFTGESLQGLWEIKKNGEKIIYIPLQLDE
;
A
#
# COMPACT_ATOMS: atom_id res chain seq x y z
N MET A 1 26.73 -34.13 33.96
CA MET A 1 26.63 -32.97 33.04
C MET A 1 25.20 -32.96 32.49
N THR A 2 24.30 -32.24 33.15
CA THR A 2 22.85 -32.37 32.94
C THR A 2 22.31 -31.04 32.41
N LYS A 3 21.80 -31.07 31.17
CA LYS A 3 21.23 -29.89 30.49
C LYS A 3 19.89 -29.53 31.16
N LYS A 4 19.78 -28.30 31.68
CA LYS A 4 18.49 -27.73 32.10
C LYS A 4 17.76 -27.22 30.85
N ILE A 5 16.65 -27.87 30.52
CA ILE A 5 15.68 -27.37 29.53
C ILE A 5 14.73 -26.44 30.28
N VAL A 6 14.68 -25.17 29.89
CA VAL A 6 13.73 -24.19 30.40
C VAL A 6 12.59 -24.08 29.37
N LEU A 7 11.44 -24.65 29.71
CA LEU A 7 10.19 -24.48 28.97
C LEU A 7 9.51 -23.21 29.45
N ILE A 8 9.41 -22.19 28.59
CA ILE A 8 8.64 -20.97 28.85
C ILE A 8 7.24 -21.18 28.25
N PHE A 9 6.25 -21.40 29.10
CA PHE A 9 4.84 -21.33 28.71
C PHE A 9 4.39 -19.86 28.76
N ILE A 10 4.19 -19.24 27.60
CA ILE A 10 3.53 -17.93 27.51
C ILE A 10 2.03 -18.19 27.48
N ALA A 11 1.38 -18.07 28.63
CA ALA A 11 -0.07 -18.02 28.72
C ALA A 11 -0.55 -16.63 28.26
N ILE A 12 -1.18 -16.55 27.08
CA ILE A 12 -1.90 -15.35 26.65
C ILE A 12 -3.28 -15.41 27.31
N LEU A 13 -3.42 -14.78 28.48
CA LEU A 13 -4.73 -14.50 29.07
C LEU A 13 -5.40 -13.37 28.28
N PHE A 14 -6.51 -13.68 27.63
CA PHE A 14 -7.49 -12.70 27.17
C PHE A 14 -8.00 -11.91 28.39
N SER A 15 -7.64 -10.62 28.46
CA SER A 15 -8.24 -9.67 29.41
C SER A 15 -8.76 -8.46 28.64
N THR A 16 -10.08 -8.40 28.52
CA THR A 16 -10.84 -7.29 28.00
C THR A 16 -10.92 -6.19 29.05
N LYS A 17 -9.94 -5.28 29.09
CA LYS A 17 -10.15 -3.87 29.52
C LYS A 17 -8.86 -3.05 29.51
N PHE A 18 -9.01 -1.79 29.09
CA PHE A 18 -8.08 -0.65 29.22
C PHE A 18 -6.91 -0.56 28.21
N PHE A 19 -7.20 0.07 27.07
CA PHE A 19 -6.22 0.91 26.37
C PHE A 19 -6.83 2.30 26.15
N TRP A 20 -6.53 3.25 27.04
CA TRP A 20 -6.66 4.67 26.74
C TRP A 20 -5.30 5.12 26.18
N GLY A 21 -5.25 5.50 24.91
CA GLY A 21 -4.12 6.27 24.35
C GLY A 21 -3.38 5.68 23.14
N VAL A 22 -3.73 4.49 22.66
CA VAL A 22 -3.25 4.07 21.33
C VAL A 22 -4.22 4.67 20.32
N LYS A 23 -3.90 5.85 19.77
CA LYS A 23 -4.53 6.27 18.52
C LYS A 23 -4.29 5.12 17.52
N PRO A 24 -5.32 4.63 16.82
CA PRO A 24 -5.06 3.71 15.71
C PRO A 24 -4.01 4.38 14.84
N ILE A 25 -2.92 3.67 14.53
CA ILE A 25 -1.89 4.17 13.63
C ILE A 25 -2.60 4.37 12.29
N GLU A 26 -2.97 5.62 11.99
CA GLU A 26 -3.56 5.96 10.71
C GLU A 26 -2.50 5.62 9.66
N GLU A 27 -2.83 4.64 8.83
CA GLU A 27 -1.96 4.21 7.76
C GLU A 27 -1.71 5.39 6.82
N SER A 28 -0.44 5.65 6.51
CA SER A 28 -0.07 6.79 5.68
C SER A 28 -0.69 6.66 4.26
N LYS A 29 -0.96 7.79 3.61
CA LYS A 29 -1.51 7.80 2.24
C LYS A 29 -0.71 6.90 1.28
N ILE A 30 0.62 6.93 1.37
CA ILE A 30 1.51 6.12 0.53
C ILE A 30 1.39 4.62 0.81
N GLU A 31 1.27 4.21 2.08
CA GLU A 31 1.07 2.81 2.44
C GLU A 31 -0.28 2.29 1.95
N ARG A 32 -1.34 3.10 2.08
CA ARG A 32 -2.65 2.79 1.49
C ARG A 32 -2.58 2.64 -0.03
N MET A 33 -1.82 3.49 -0.72
CA MET A 33 -1.64 3.40 -2.17
C MET A 33 -0.90 2.13 -2.58
N ARG A 34 0.14 1.71 -1.84
CA ARG A 34 0.87 0.45 -2.12
C ARG A 34 -0.01 -0.81 -2.04
N LYS A 35 -1.16 -0.71 -1.38
CA LYS A 35 -2.14 -1.80 -1.19
C LYS A 35 -3.34 -1.72 -2.15
N ILE A 36 -3.34 -0.79 -3.11
CA ILE A 36 -4.41 -0.71 -4.11
C ILE A 36 -4.49 -2.04 -4.87
N LYS A 37 -5.72 -2.51 -5.08
CA LYS A 37 -5.99 -3.77 -5.76
C LYS A 37 -5.99 -3.59 -7.27
N LYS A 38 -5.68 -4.67 -7.99
CA LYS A 38 -5.86 -4.74 -9.45
C LYS A 38 -7.35 -4.55 -9.74
N GLY A 39 -7.67 -3.89 -10.84
CA GLY A 39 -9.07 -3.66 -11.19
C GLY A 39 -9.66 -2.37 -10.63
N THR A 40 -9.04 -1.73 -9.64
CA THR A 40 -9.52 -0.44 -9.12
C THR A 40 -9.54 0.60 -10.23
N THR A 41 -10.66 1.29 -10.38
CA THR A 41 -10.89 2.24 -11.47
C THR A 41 -10.22 3.59 -11.20
N TYR A 42 -9.99 4.38 -12.25
CA TYR A 42 -9.43 5.73 -12.10
C TYR A 42 -10.28 6.60 -11.16
N THR A 43 -11.61 6.56 -11.34
CA THR A 43 -12.56 7.32 -10.53
C THR A 43 -12.51 6.92 -9.05
N GLU A 44 -12.37 5.63 -8.74
CA GLU A 44 -12.19 5.16 -7.36
C GLU A 44 -10.88 5.66 -6.76
N ILE A 45 -9.79 5.66 -7.53
CA ILE A 45 -8.51 6.22 -7.07
C ILE A 45 -8.64 7.70 -6.74
N VAL A 46 -9.24 8.49 -7.63
CA VAL A 46 -9.45 9.93 -7.39
C VAL A 46 -10.33 10.16 -6.16
N SER A 47 -11.38 9.36 -5.98
CA SER A 47 -12.25 9.43 -4.79
C SER A 47 -11.49 9.12 -3.48
N LEU A 48 -10.54 8.18 -3.52
CA LEU A 48 -9.79 7.76 -2.34
C LEU A 48 -8.58 8.64 -2.00
N PHE A 49 -7.94 9.23 -3.03
CA PHE A 49 -6.62 9.86 -2.91
C PHE A 49 -6.54 11.29 -3.44
N GLY A 50 -7.61 11.80 -4.06
CA GLY A 50 -7.64 13.08 -4.77
C GLY A 50 -7.13 12.97 -6.20
N GLU A 51 -7.15 14.09 -6.92
CA GLU A 51 -6.57 14.17 -8.28
C GLU A 51 -5.06 13.85 -8.27
N PRO A 52 -4.53 13.25 -9.34
CA PRO A 52 -3.10 13.05 -9.49
C PRO A 52 -2.36 14.38 -9.64
N ASP A 53 -1.08 14.38 -9.24
CA ASP A 53 -0.21 15.54 -9.39
C ASP A 53 0.21 15.75 -10.85
N GLU A 54 0.33 14.66 -11.62
CA GLU A 54 0.86 14.67 -12.99
C GLU A 54 0.19 13.62 -13.88
N GLU A 55 -0.03 13.98 -15.16
CA GLU A 55 -0.34 13.04 -16.24
C GLU A 55 0.95 12.72 -17.01
N LEU A 56 1.30 11.44 -17.11
CA LEU A 56 2.64 10.99 -17.52
C LEU A 56 2.69 10.35 -18.92
N GLY A 57 1.55 10.20 -19.62
CA GLY A 57 1.55 9.54 -20.94
C GLY A 57 0.32 9.81 -21.80
N SER A 58 0.51 9.77 -23.11
CA SER A 58 -0.55 9.91 -24.12
C SER A 58 -0.86 8.55 -24.75
N GLY A 59 -2.08 8.04 -24.58
CA GLY A 59 -2.58 6.78 -25.16
C GLY A 59 -2.93 5.70 -24.12
N LEU A 60 -2.39 5.83 -22.91
CA LEU A 60 -2.78 5.10 -21.70
C LEU A 60 -2.94 6.13 -20.58
N VAL A 61 -3.90 5.93 -19.67
CA VAL A 61 -4.02 6.82 -18.51
C VAL A 61 -2.91 6.41 -17.54
N ILE A 62 -1.84 7.19 -17.53
CA ILE A 62 -0.69 7.03 -16.62
C ILE A 62 -0.62 8.28 -15.78
N VAL A 63 -0.71 8.12 -14.46
CA VAL A 63 -0.80 9.25 -13.54
C VAL A 63 0.18 9.10 -12.38
N GLY A 64 0.70 10.23 -11.91
CA GLY A 64 1.68 10.31 -10.83
C GLY A 64 1.11 10.95 -9.57
N TYR A 65 1.48 10.42 -8.41
CA TYR A 65 1.26 11.01 -7.10
C TYR A 65 2.62 11.22 -6.42
N ASN A 66 2.93 12.45 -6.08
CA ASN A 66 4.20 12.86 -5.51
C ASN A 66 4.15 12.79 -3.98
N PHE A 67 5.15 12.12 -3.41
CA PHE A 67 5.41 12.04 -1.98
C PHE A 67 6.80 12.61 -1.69
N PRO A 68 7.09 12.99 -0.43
CA PRO A 68 8.38 13.59 -0.10
C PRO A 68 9.59 12.76 -0.55
N GLU A 69 9.53 11.42 -0.48
CA GLU A 69 10.67 10.55 -0.77
C GLU A 69 10.47 9.66 -2.01
N SER A 70 9.34 9.79 -2.69
CA SER A 70 9.01 8.96 -3.84
C SER A 70 7.85 9.49 -4.67
N GLN A 71 7.67 8.92 -5.85
CA GLN A 71 6.49 9.11 -6.69
C GLN A 71 5.81 7.75 -6.87
N ILE A 72 4.50 7.68 -6.64
CA ILE A 72 3.68 6.52 -7.00
C ILE A 72 3.09 6.78 -8.37
N VAL A 73 3.34 5.88 -9.30
CA VAL A 73 2.79 5.95 -10.66
C VAL A 73 1.81 4.81 -10.86
N LEU A 74 0.64 5.18 -11.35
CA LEU A 74 -0.47 4.27 -11.60
C LEU A 74 -0.70 4.17 -13.11
N HIS A 75 -0.90 2.94 -13.57
CA HIS A 75 -1.09 2.62 -14.97
C HIS A 75 -2.45 1.97 -15.20
N PHE A 76 -3.29 2.61 -16.01
CA PHE A 76 -4.63 2.15 -16.35
C PHE A 76 -4.72 1.81 -17.84
N PHE A 77 -5.24 0.64 -18.18
CA PHE A 77 -5.53 0.29 -19.58
C PHE A 77 -6.89 0.88 -19.96
N THR A 78 -6.93 1.57 -21.11
CA THR A 78 -8.15 2.20 -21.68
C THR A 78 -8.96 3.09 -20.73
N GLY A 79 -8.35 3.57 -19.63
CA GLY A 79 -8.98 4.43 -18.63
C GLY A 79 -9.88 3.73 -17.61
N GLU A 80 -10.02 2.41 -17.66
CA GLU A 80 -11.06 1.71 -16.89
C GLU A 80 -10.54 1.11 -15.58
N SER A 81 -9.37 0.46 -15.58
CA SER A 81 -8.90 -0.27 -14.41
C SER A 81 -7.39 -0.29 -14.24
N LEU A 82 -6.94 -0.26 -12.99
CA LEU A 82 -5.53 -0.30 -12.62
C LEU A 82 -4.92 -1.65 -13.02
N GLN A 83 -3.87 -1.59 -13.81
CA GLN A 83 -3.09 -2.73 -14.27
C GLN A 83 -1.69 -2.78 -13.64
N GLY A 84 -1.13 -1.62 -13.29
CA GLY A 84 0.21 -1.54 -12.74
C GLY A 84 0.36 -0.40 -11.75
N LEU A 85 1.15 -0.66 -10.71
CA LEU A 85 1.59 0.33 -9.74
C LEU A 85 3.11 0.21 -9.60
N TRP A 86 3.81 1.33 -9.68
CA TRP A 86 5.22 1.37 -9.32
C TRP A 86 5.54 2.59 -8.46
N GLU A 87 6.48 2.43 -7.55
CA GLU A 87 7.06 3.52 -6.77
C GLU A 87 8.44 3.84 -7.31
N ILE A 88 8.68 5.11 -7.63
CA ILE A 88 10.00 5.63 -8.00
C ILE A 88 10.51 6.39 -6.77
N LYS A 89 11.51 5.85 -6.09
CA LYS A 89 12.18 6.52 -4.98
C LYS A 89 13.04 7.67 -5.50
N LYS A 90 13.30 8.69 -4.67
CA LYS A 90 14.21 9.81 -4.99
C LYS A 90 15.62 9.37 -5.44
N ASN A 91 16.10 8.24 -4.96
CA ASN A 91 17.41 7.67 -5.34
C ASN A 91 17.38 6.99 -6.73
N GLY A 92 16.25 6.99 -7.44
CA GLY A 92 16.05 6.34 -8.73
C GLY A 92 15.63 4.86 -8.64
N GLU A 93 15.51 4.29 -7.44
CA GLU A 93 15.03 2.92 -7.27
C GLU A 93 13.56 2.80 -7.70
N LYS A 94 13.28 1.81 -8.55
CA LYS A 94 11.92 1.50 -9.00
C LYS A 94 11.43 0.22 -8.32
N ILE A 95 10.40 0.34 -7.50
CA ILE A 95 9.72 -0.78 -6.86
C ILE A 95 8.42 -1.05 -7.60
N ILE A 96 8.26 -2.28 -8.10
CA ILE A 96 7.05 -2.68 -8.83
C ILE A 96 6.13 -3.41 -7.86
N TYR A 97 4.94 -2.84 -7.67
CA TYR A 97 3.86 -3.47 -6.91
C TYR A 97 2.93 -4.07 -7.95
N ILE A 98 3.19 -5.32 -8.34
CA ILE A 98 2.24 -6.05 -9.19
C ILE A 98 1.00 -6.24 -8.32
N PRO A 99 -0.14 -5.61 -8.66
CA PRO A 99 -1.31 -5.73 -7.81
C PRO A 99 -1.78 -7.20 -7.91
N LEU A 100 -1.58 -7.94 -6.83
CA LEU A 100 -1.82 -9.38 -6.77
C LEU A 100 -3.26 -9.69 -7.15
N GLN A 101 -3.41 -10.48 -8.21
CA GLN A 101 -4.64 -11.21 -8.48
C GLN A 101 -4.60 -12.41 -7.51
N LEU A 102 -5.36 -12.33 -6.42
CA LEU A 102 -5.72 -13.55 -5.69
C LEU A 102 -6.83 -14.17 -6.55
N ASP A 103 -6.44 -15.13 -7.37
CA ASP A 103 -7.39 -15.98 -8.10
C ASP A 103 -8.36 -16.59 -7.07
N GLU A 104 -9.66 -16.50 -7.34
CA GLU A 104 -10.75 -17.06 -6.51
C GLU A 104 -10.67 -18.59 -6.40
#